data_AF-A0A7S0ZYU1-F1
#
_entry.id   AF-A0A7S0ZYU1-F1
#
_cell.length_a   1.000
_cell.length_b   1.000
_cell.length_c   1.000
_cell.angle_alpha   90.00
_cell.angle_beta   90.00
_cell.angle_gamma   90.00
#
_symmetry.space_group_name_H-M   'P 1'
#
loop_
_entity.id
_entity.type
_entity.pdbx_description
1 polymer ?
#
loop_
_entity_poly.entity_id
_entity_poly.type
_entity_poly.pdbx_seq_one_letter_code
_entity_poly.pdbx_strand_id
1 'polypeptide(L)'
;ALADGCSIAKALIMIDPVDGTDPFHIITSEDLITVGSKLPFTIPSLLLDNTLDPVGKFLEPPCAPWALGSMRFYNAMAGPIFNVNATGYGHVDCVNDGFSELVSSLLCPTDTSRPNDLYRAQLATSVTTFLGALFNSNQNALTLFEDAANFNIEVTVKQDLKGLALEDIVPGCTHAASKLPVVI
;
A
#
# COMPACT_ATOMS: atom_id res chain seq x y z
N ALA A 1 -9.10 -14.07 11.24
CA ALA A 1 -7.80 -13.48 10.87
C ALA A 1 -7.20 -14.28 9.73
N LEU A 2 -6.46 -13.62 8.82
CA LEU A 2 -5.60 -14.29 7.85
C LEU A 2 -4.50 -15.02 8.64
N ALA A 3 -4.56 -16.34 8.73
CA ALA A 3 -3.56 -17.18 9.39
C ALA A 3 -3.20 -18.32 8.42
N ASP A 4 -1.90 -18.62 8.30
CA ASP A 4 -1.40 -19.40 7.16
C ASP A 4 -1.95 -20.83 7.07
N GLY A 5 -2.30 -21.20 5.84
CA GLY A 5 -2.75 -22.53 5.40
C GLY A 5 -3.30 -22.50 3.97
N CYS A 6 -4.09 -21.46 3.65
CA CYS A 6 -4.41 -20.90 2.33
C CYS A 6 -5.64 -20.01 2.52
N SER A 7 -5.43 -18.72 2.77
CA SER A 7 -6.54 -17.78 2.90
C SER A 7 -7.40 -17.73 1.63
N ILE A 8 -8.68 -17.36 1.81
CA ILE A 8 -9.57 -16.93 0.71
C ILE A 8 -9.01 -15.71 -0.03
N ALA A 9 -8.26 -14.86 0.67
CA ALA A 9 -7.57 -13.74 0.08
C ALA A 9 -6.31 -14.24 -0.65
N LYS A 10 -6.17 -13.83 -1.90
CA LYS A 10 -5.08 -14.26 -2.80
C LYS A 10 -4.11 -13.14 -3.17
N ALA A 11 -4.48 -11.91 -2.88
CA ALA A 11 -3.67 -10.72 -3.06
C ALA A 11 -4.12 -9.68 -2.03
N LEU A 12 -3.23 -8.77 -1.65
CA LEU A 12 -3.55 -7.62 -0.82
C LEU A 12 -3.25 -6.35 -1.61
N ILE A 13 -4.22 -5.46 -1.73
CA ILE A 13 -4.03 -4.12 -2.28
C ILE A 13 -4.34 -3.16 -1.16
N MET A 14 -3.40 -2.27 -0.91
CA MET A 14 -3.52 -1.22 0.09
C MET A 14 -3.43 0.10 -0.64
N ILE A 15 -4.46 0.93 -0.49
CA ILE A 15 -4.46 2.31 -0.96
C ILE A 15 -4.37 3.16 0.30
N ASP A 16 -3.20 3.75 0.46
CA ASP A 16 -2.79 4.64 1.53
C ASP A 16 -3.24 4.19 2.94
N PRO A 17 -2.77 3.00 3.36
CA PRO A 17 -3.28 2.37 4.56
C PRO A 17 -2.73 3.05 5.83
N VAL A 18 -3.56 3.11 6.87
CA VAL A 18 -3.16 3.54 8.21
C VAL A 18 -3.41 2.39 9.19
N ASP A 19 -2.37 1.99 9.90
CA ASP A 19 -2.44 1.02 10.99
C ASP A 19 -2.03 1.70 12.28
N GLY A 20 -3.05 2.01 13.07
CA GLY A 20 -2.87 2.42 14.43
C GLY A 20 -3.93 3.37 14.92
N THR A 21 -3.84 3.52 16.23
CA THR A 21 -4.66 4.31 17.11
C THR A 21 -4.98 5.72 16.58
N ASP A 22 -6.24 6.09 16.76
CA ASP A 22 -6.78 7.45 16.82
C ASP A 22 -5.71 8.50 17.22
N PRO A 23 -5.50 9.58 16.44
CA PRO A 23 -4.53 10.63 16.75
C PRO A 23 -4.77 11.29 18.12
N PHE A 24 -5.93 11.08 18.75
CA PHE A 24 -6.25 11.55 20.11
C PHE A 24 -6.00 10.50 21.21
N HIS A 25 -5.48 9.32 20.86
CA HIS A 25 -5.20 8.20 21.77
C HIS A 25 -6.42 7.72 22.59
N ILE A 26 -7.65 7.92 22.09
CA ILE A 26 -8.87 7.49 22.79
C ILE A 26 -9.08 5.98 22.66
N ILE A 27 -8.63 5.37 21.55
CA ILE A 27 -8.79 3.93 21.26
C ILE A 27 -7.43 3.31 20.96
N THR A 28 -6.85 2.59 21.94
CA THR A 28 -5.50 2.01 21.83
C THR A 28 -5.48 0.51 21.52
N SER A 29 -6.63 -0.13 21.28
CA SER A 29 -6.77 -1.59 21.25
C SER A 29 -6.72 -2.23 19.85
N GLU A 30 -6.48 -1.46 18.79
CA GLU A 30 -6.75 -1.89 17.41
C GLU A 30 -5.51 -1.95 16.48
N ASP A 31 -4.30 -1.75 17.01
CA ASP A 31 -3.07 -1.87 16.23
C ASP A 31 -2.89 -3.30 15.67
N LEU A 32 -2.89 -3.45 14.34
CA LEU A 32 -2.76 -4.73 13.63
C LEU A 32 -1.31 -5.19 13.49
N ILE A 33 -0.36 -4.25 13.32
CA ILE A 33 1.06 -4.53 13.12
C ILE A 33 1.81 -4.27 14.42
N THR A 34 2.54 -5.27 14.91
CA THR A 34 3.58 -5.05 15.92
C THR A 34 4.88 -4.66 15.22
N VAL A 35 5.45 -3.50 15.57
CA VAL A 35 6.71 -3.02 14.96
C VAL A 35 7.82 -4.06 15.14
N GLY A 36 8.53 -4.37 14.06
CA GLY A 36 9.59 -5.39 14.03
C GLY A 36 9.10 -6.81 13.74
N SER A 37 7.79 -7.05 13.81
CA SER A 37 7.18 -8.34 13.47
C SER A 37 6.61 -8.34 12.06
N LYS A 38 6.55 -9.54 11.46
CA LYS A 38 5.86 -9.74 10.19
C LYS A 38 4.41 -10.13 10.41
N LEU A 39 3.53 -9.74 9.49
CA LEU A 39 2.15 -10.22 9.44
C LEU A 39 2.14 -11.74 9.19
N PRO A 40 1.19 -12.49 9.76
CA PRO A 40 1.18 -13.97 9.76
C PRO A 40 0.65 -14.57 8.44
N PHE A 41 0.89 -13.90 7.31
CA PHE A 41 0.45 -14.34 5.98
C PHE A 41 1.40 -13.84 4.87
N THR A 42 1.46 -14.58 3.77
CA THR A 42 2.51 -14.43 2.73
C THR A 42 1.99 -14.13 1.31
N ILE A 43 0.81 -13.52 1.18
CA ILE A 43 0.22 -13.21 -0.12
C ILE A 43 0.95 -12.05 -0.84
N PRO A 44 0.97 -12.03 -2.18
CA PRO A 44 1.47 -10.89 -2.94
C PRO A 44 0.70 -9.62 -2.59
N SER A 45 1.44 -8.53 -2.39
CA SER A 45 0.89 -7.26 -1.93
C SER A 45 1.27 -6.10 -2.85
N LEU A 46 0.33 -5.20 -3.07
CA LEU A 46 0.54 -3.91 -3.72
C LEU A 46 0.20 -2.81 -2.71
N LEU A 47 1.18 -1.95 -2.43
CA LEU A 47 1.05 -0.78 -1.57
C LEU A 47 1.09 0.48 -2.42
N LEU A 48 -0.04 1.17 -2.51
CA LEU A 48 -0.18 2.44 -3.21
C LEU A 48 -0.26 3.53 -2.15
N ASP A 49 0.74 4.40 -2.08
CA ASP A 49 0.81 5.46 -1.08
C ASP A 49 1.19 6.80 -1.71
N ASN A 50 1.32 7.83 -0.88
CA ASN A 50 1.68 9.16 -1.32
C ASN A 50 2.57 9.86 -0.26
N THR A 51 2.88 11.15 -0.44
CA THR A 51 3.78 11.90 0.46
C THR A 51 3.15 13.10 1.15
N LEU A 52 1.90 13.46 0.82
CA LEU A 52 1.24 14.59 1.48
C LEU A 52 0.54 14.18 2.78
N ASP A 53 0.20 12.89 2.97
CA ASP A 53 -0.48 12.40 4.18
C ASP A 53 0.29 12.52 5.49
N PRO A 54 1.63 12.32 5.50
CA PRO A 54 2.41 12.47 6.72
C PRO A 54 2.54 13.91 7.18
N VAL A 55 2.05 14.87 6.39
CA VAL A 55 2.02 16.30 6.72
C VAL A 55 0.66 16.64 7.33
N GLY A 56 0.66 17.25 8.51
CA GLY A 56 -0.57 17.81 9.10
C GLY A 56 -0.89 19.20 8.55
N LYS A 57 -2.13 19.65 8.69
CA LYS A 57 -2.52 21.04 8.41
C LYS A 57 -2.63 21.84 9.70
N PHE A 58 -1.67 22.73 9.99
CA PHE A 58 -1.65 23.69 11.11
C PHE A 58 -2.05 23.14 12.50
N LEU A 59 -3.35 22.91 12.76
CA LEU A 59 -3.91 22.36 14.01
C LEU A 59 -4.45 20.93 13.88
N GLU A 60 -4.49 20.39 12.67
CA GLU A 60 -4.94 19.03 12.38
C GLU A 60 -3.75 18.07 12.38
N PRO A 61 -3.87 16.88 13.00
CA PRO A 61 -2.85 15.85 12.91
C PRO A 61 -2.69 15.38 11.45
N PRO A 62 -1.53 14.79 11.09
CA PRO A 62 -1.37 14.15 9.79
C PRO A 62 -2.43 13.08 9.55
N CYS A 63 -2.96 12.98 8.33
CA CYS A 63 -4.00 12.00 7.98
C CYS A 63 -3.47 10.57 7.93
N ALA A 64 -2.22 10.38 7.50
CA ALA A 64 -1.49 9.13 7.65
C ALA A 64 -0.06 9.43 8.15
N PRO A 65 0.12 9.53 9.49
CA PRO A 65 1.44 9.75 10.06
C PRO A 65 2.42 8.66 9.60
N TRP A 66 3.66 9.04 9.28
CA TRP A 66 4.67 8.09 8.77
C TRP A 66 4.85 6.83 9.63
N ALA A 67 4.78 6.97 10.96
CA ALA A 67 4.93 5.87 11.90
C ALA A 67 3.77 4.86 11.86
N LEU A 68 2.60 5.27 11.36
CA LEU A 68 1.37 4.48 11.28
C LEU A 68 0.98 4.13 9.83
N GLY A 69 1.56 4.80 8.85
CA GLY A 69 1.18 4.69 7.44
C GLY A 69 1.95 3.61 6.68
N SER A 70 2.10 3.86 5.39
CA SER A 70 2.54 2.91 4.36
C SER A 70 3.83 2.15 4.66
N MET A 71 4.85 2.79 5.23
CA MET A 71 6.09 2.09 5.58
C MET A 71 5.94 1.08 6.73
N ARG A 72 4.97 1.27 7.64
CA ARG A 72 4.62 0.28 8.66
C ARG A 72 4.14 -1.01 7.99
N PHE A 73 3.24 -0.89 7.01
CA PHE A 73 2.76 -2.01 6.22
C PHE A 73 3.86 -2.64 5.38
N TYR A 74 4.65 -1.83 4.66
CA TYR A 74 5.73 -2.34 3.82
C TYR A 74 6.70 -3.22 4.60
N ASN A 75 7.09 -2.74 5.78
CA ASN A 75 8.01 -3.46 6.66
C ASN A 75 7.37 -4.67 7.33
N ALA A 76 6.05 -4.70 7.51
CA ALA A 76 5.35 -5.81 8.12
C ALA A 76 5.05 -6.97 7.16
N MET A 77 5.08 -6.75 5.84
CA MET A 77 4.77 -7.81 4.88
C MET A 77 5.80 -8.94 4.88
N ALA A 78 5.29 -10.18 4.96
CA ALA A 78 6.06 -11.41 4.83
C ALA A 78 6.18 -11.91 3.37
N GLY A 79 5.14 -11.69 2.55
CA GLY A 79 5.12 -12.03 1.12
C GLY A 79 5.78 -10.97 0.23
N PRO A 80 5.87 -11.21 -1.09
CA PRO A 80 6.37 -10.22 -2.04
C PRO A 80 5.48 -8.97 -2.03
N ILE A 81 6.12 -7.81 -2.01
CA ILE A 81 5.44 -6.52 -1.97
C ILE A 81 6.00 -5.57 -3.02
N PHE A 82 5.08 -4.95 -3.76
CA PHE A 82 5.33 -3.82 -4.65
C PHE A 82 4.79 -2.55 -4.00
N ASN A 83 5.51 -1.45 -4.17
CA ASN A 83 5.10 -0.15 -3.69
C ASN A 83 5.24 0.90 -4.80
N VAL A 84 4.18 1.69 -4.97
CA VAL A 84 4.17 2.88 -5.82
C VAL A 84 3.71 4.05 -4.96
N ASN A 85 4.59 5.03 -4.79
CA ASN A 85 4.33 6.22 -4.01
C ASN A 85 4.14 7.42 -4.94
N ALA A 86 2.94 8.01 -4.96
CA ALA A 86 2.60 9.17 -5.78
C ALA A 86 2.97 10.48 -5.05
N THR A 87 4.15 11.02 -5.32
CA THR A 87 4.84 12.02 -4.47
C THR A 87 4.20 13.43 -4.47
N GLY A 88 3.15 13.65 -5.25
CA GLY A 88 2.44 14.93 -5.31
C GLY A 88 0.99 14.88 -4.84
N TYR A 89 0.53 13.75 -4.34
CA TYR A 89 -0.87 13.54 -3.97
C TYR A 89 -1.00 13.31 -2.47
N GLY A 90 -2.22 13.41 -1.95
CA GLY A 90 -2.61 13.19 -0.56
C GLY A 90 -3.75 12.18 -0.37
N HIS A 91 -4.10 11.95 0.89
CA HIS A 91 -4.86 10.79 1.37
C HIS A 91 -6.23 10.69 0.69
N VAL A 92 -6.87 11.85 0.56
CA VAL A 92 -8.21 11.99 0.02
C VAL A 92 -8.22 12.33 -1.46
N ASP A 93 -7.06 12.41 -2.13
CA ASP A 93 -7.02 12.61 -3.58
C ASP A 93 -7.43 11.33 -4.33
N CYS A 94 -7.43 10.18 -3.65
CA CYS A 94 -7.85 8.90 -4.22
C CYS A 94 -9.38 8.76 -4.37
N VAL A 95 -10.18 9.60 -3.72
CA VAL A 95 -11.65 9.51 -3.76
C VAL A 95 -12.24 10.44 -4.82
N ASN A 96 -13.54 10.26 -5.08
CA ASN A 96 -14.26 11.05 -6.08
C ASN A 96 -14.28 12.55 -5.73
N ASP A 97 -14.32 13.36 -6.78
CA ASP A 97 -14.42 14.82 -6.66
C ASP A 97 -15.68 15.23 -5.88
N GLY A 98 -15.62 16.37 -5.22
CA GLY A 98 -16.63 16.85 -4.27
C GLY A 98 -16.41 16.37 -2.83
N PHE A 99 -16.11 15.07 -2.61
CA PHE A 99 -15.71 14.61 -1.26
C PHE A 99 -14.25 14.97 -0.98
N SER A 100 -13.36 14.74 -1.95
CA SER A 100 -11.96 15.13 -1.86
C SER A 100 -11.81 16.62 -1.57
N GLU A 101 -12.58 17.48 -2.25
CA GLU A 101 -12.56 18.94 -2.05
C GLU A 101 -13.06 19.37 -0.66
N LEU A 102 -14.14 18.74 -0.17
CA LEU A 102 -14.70 19.02 1.15
C LEU A 102 -13.75 18.62 2.28
N VAL A 103 -13.13 17.43 2.17
CA VAL A 103 -12.26 16.89 3.23
C VAL A 103 -10.84 17.43 3.11
N SER A 104 -10.30 17.59 1.90
CA SER A 104 -8.98 18.19 1.71
C SER A 104 -8.94 19.65 2.14
N SER A 105 -10.01 20.43 1.94
CA SER A 105 -10.01 21.83 2.36
C SER A 105 -9.89 22.00 3.89
N LEU A 106 -10.40 21.05 4.68
CA LEU A 106 -10.37 21.13 6.14
C LEU A 106 -9.30 20.27 6.82
N LEU A 107 -9.03 19.04 6.36
CA LEU A 107 -8.36 18.02 7.17
C LEU A 107 -7.03 17.54 6.57
N CYS A 108 -7.05 17.06 5.32
CA CYS A 108 -5.87 16.43 4.71
C CYS A 108 -5.20 17.33 3.66
N PRO A 109 -3.86 17.41 3.61
CA PRO A 109 -3.17 18.10 2.52
C PRO A 109 -3.48 17.51 1.15
N THR A 110 -3.52 18.39 0.16
CA THR A 110 -3.69 18.10 -1.27
C THR A 110 -2.92 19.16 -2.06
N ASP A 111 -2.43 18.80 -3.24
CA ASP A 111 -1.87 19.76 -4.19
C ASP A 111 -2.95 20.12 -5.22
N THR A 112 -3.61 21.26 -5.02
CA THR A 112 -4.69 21.73 -5.91
C THR A 112 -4.22 22.10 -7.32
N SER A 113 -2.91 22.14 -7.58
CA SER A 113 -2.37 22.34 -8.93
C SER A 113 -2.29 21.04 -9.75
N ARG A 114 -2.42 19.89 -9.08
CA ARG A 114 -2.39 18.57 -9.71
C ARG A 114 -3.81 18.02 -9.87
N PRO A 115 -4.13 17.41 -11.01
CA PRO A 115 -5.47 16.89 -11.23
C PRO A 115 -5.59 15.47 -10.61
N ASN A 116 -6.59 15.29 -9.75
CA ASN A 116 -6.82 14.05 -8.98
C ASN A 116 -7.28 12.88 -9.85
N ASP A 117 -7.87 13.14 -11.02
CA ASP A 117 -8.24 12.09 -11.98
C ASP A 117 -7.02 11.33 -12.51
N LEU A 118 -5.87 11.99 -12.69
CA LEU A 118 -4.61 11.33 -13.07
C LEU A 118 -4.13 10.37 -11.97
N TYR A 119 -4.25 10.76 -10.69
CA TYR A 119 -3.91 9.87 -9.58
C TYR A 119 -4.85 8.68 -9.52
N ARG A 120 -6.17 8.90 -9.60
CA ARG A 120 -7.16 7.81 -9.64
C ARG A 120 -6.94 6.86 -10.83
N ALA A 121 -6.58 7.40 -12.00
CA ALA A 121 -6.22 6.60 -13.17
C ALA A 121 -4.94 5.77 -12.94
N GLN A 122 -3.93 6.35 -12.26
CA GLN A 122 -2.73 5.61 -11.87
C GLN A 122 -3.03 4.51 -10.85
N LEU A 123 -3.87 4.76 -9.84
CA LEU A 123 -4.31 3.73 -8.89
C LEU A 123 -5.02 2.60 -9.62
N ALA A 124 -5.98 2.91 -10.49
CA ALA A 124 -6.70 1.93 -11.30
C ALA A 124 -5.74 1.12 -12.20
N THR A 125 -4.79 1.77 -12.85
CA THR A 125 -3.78 1.11 -13.69
C THR A 125 -2.92 0.15 -12.87
N SER A 126 -2.44 0.58 -11.70
CA SER A 126 -1.62 -0.24 -10.82
C SER A 126 -2.39 -1.46 -10.30
N VAL A 127 -3.62 -1.24 -9.83
CA VAL A 127 -4.49 -2.31 -9.33
C VAL A 127 -4.80 -3.34 -10.42
N THR A 128 -5.23 -2.88 -11.59
CA THR A 128 -5.60 -3.78 -12.70
C THR A 128 -4.40 -4.50 -13.27
N THR A 129 -3.23 -3.85 -13.34
CA THR A 129 -1.98 -4.48 -13.77
C THR A 129 -1.55 -5.57 -12.82
N PHE A 130 -1.53 -5.27 -11.51
CA PHE A 130 -1.13 -6.22 -10.49
C PHE A 130 -2.05 -7.44 -10.44
N LEU A 131 -3.37 -7.22 -10.42
CA LEU A 131 -4.34 -8.33 -10.45
C LEU A 131 -4.28 -9.11 -11.76
N GLY A 132 -4.13 -8.41 -12.90
CA GLY A 132 -3.97 -9.05 -14.21
C GLY A 132 -2.73 -9.94 -14.27
N ALA A 133 -1.61 -9.49 -13.71
CA ALA A 133 -0.39 -10.27 -13.64
C ALA A 133 -0.58 -11.56 -12.84
N LEU A 134 -1.21 -11.46 -11.67
CA LEU A 134 -1.44 -12.61 -10.77
C LEU A 134 -2.45 -13.62 -11.35
N PHE A 135 -3.57 -13.15 -11.89
CA PHE A 135 -4.70 -14.03 -12.21
C PHE A 135 -4.82 -14.40 -13.70
N ASN A 136 -4.18 -13.66 -14.60
CA ASN A 136 -4.28 -13.88 -16.05
C ASN A 136 -2.97 -14.38 -16.68
N SER A 137 -2.05 -14.93 -15.89
CA SER A 137 -0.75 -15.45 -16.35
C SER A 137 0.07 -14.41 -17.14
N ASN A 138 0.06 -13.15 -16.66
CA ASN A 138 0.77 -12.03 -17.28
C ASN A 138 1.81 -11.44 -16.32
N GLN A 139 2.64 -12.29 -15.73
CA GLN A 139 3.64 -11.89 -14.72
C GLN A 139 4.60 -10.81 -15.24
N ASN A 140 4.88 -10.77 -16.55
CA ASN A 140 5.67 -9.70 -17.18
C ASN A 140 5.08 -8.31 -16.95
N ALA A 141 3.77 -8.17 -16.71
CA ALA A 141 3.18 -6.87 -16.42
C ALA A 141 3.63 -6.29 -15.06
N LEU A 142 4.23 -7.11 -14.18
CA LEU A 142 4.83 -6.64 -12.92
C LEU A 142 6.05 -5.75 -13.15
N THR A 143 6.68 -5.77 -14.35
CA THR A 143 7.78 -4.84 -14.68
C THR A 143 7.33 -3.38 -14.68
N LEU A 144 6.01 -3.12 -14.75
CA LEU A 144 5.45 -1.78 -14.51
C LEU A 144 6.03 -1.16 -13.23
N PHE A 145 6.16 -1.97 -12.16
CA PHE A 145 6.55 -1.54 -10.82
C PHE A 145 8.07 -1.44 -10.61
N GLU A 146 8.88 -1.69 -11.63
CA GLU A 146 10.35 -1.64 -11.52
C GLU A 146 10.92 -0.24 -11.81
N ASP A 147 10.21 0.58 -12.58
CA ASP A 147 10.67 1.90 -12.99
C ASP A 147 9.55 2.95 -12.88
N ALA A 148 9.83 4.05 -12.20
CA ALA A 148 8.94 5.20 -12.09
C ALA A 148 8.61 5.82 -13.46
N ALA A 149 9.50 5.69 -14.46
CA ALA A 149 9.28 6.17 -15.82
C ALA A 149 8.10 5.47 -16.54
N ASN A 150 7.62 4.34 -16.02
CA ASN A 150 6.45 3.65 -16.58
C ASN A 150 5.11 4.31 -16.19
N PHE A 151 5.12 5.33 -15.33
CA PHE A 151 3.92 6.00 -14.83
C PHE A 151 3.73 7.39 -15.44
N ASN A 152 2.47 7.79 -15.62
CA ASN A 152 2.10 9.08 -16.19
C ASN A 152 2.05 10.22 -15.17
N ILE A 153 2.34 9.94 -13.91
CA ILE A 153 2.46 10.91 -12.83
C ILE A 153 3.80 10.68 -12.12
N GLU A 154 4.25 11.70 -11.39
CA GLU A 154 5.45 11.59 -10.56
C GLU A 154 5.23 10.54 -9.45
N VAL A 155 6.04 9.48 -9.49
CA VAL A 155 6.04 8.44 -8.48
C VAL A 155 7.46 8.07 -8.07
N THR A 156 7.58 7.42 -6.91
CA THR A 156 8.69 6.52 -6.64
C THR A 156 8.19 5.09 -6.58
N VAL A 157 9.04 4.14 -6.94
CA VAL A 157 8.71 2.71 -6.91
C VAL A 157 9.72 1.96 -6.07
N LYS A 158 9.25 0.93 -5.38
CA LYS A 158 10.08 0.05 -4.57
C LYS A 158 9.46 -1.34 -4.49
N GLN A 159 10.28 -2.37 -4.45
CA GLN A 159 9.80 -3.73 -4.26
C GLN A 159 10.70 -4.54 -3.33
N ASP A 160 10.09 -5.47 -2.61
CA ASP A 160 10.77 -6.52 -1.86
C ASP A 160 10.12 -7.84 -2.23
N LEU A 161 10.74 -8.53 -3.18
CA LEU A 161 10.23 -9.77 -3.75
C LEU A 161 10.52 -11.00 -2.88
N LYS A 162 11.18 -10.82 -1.72
CA LYS A 162 11.53 -11.92 -0.80
C LYS A 162 12.37 -13.02 -1.44
N GLY A 163 13.18 -12.65 -2.43
CA GLY A 163 14.04 -13.58 -3.18
C GLY A 163 13.34 -14.34 -4.31
N LEU A 164 12.09 -14.03 -4.63
CA LEU A 164 11.37 -14.57 -5.78
C LEU A 164 11.73 -13.83 -7.07
N ALA A 165 11.69 -14.55 -8.20
CA ALA A 165 11.63 -13.94 -9.51
C ALA A 165 10.19 -13.48 -9.83
N LEU A 166 10.01 -12.53 -10.76
CA LEU A 166 8.67 -11.99 -11.08
C LEU A 166 7.72 -13.08 -11.60
N GLU A 167 8.24 -14.02 -12.40
CA GLU A 167 7.49 -15.15 -12.93
C GLU A 167 6.99 -16.13 -11.85
N ASP A 168 7.65 -16.17 -10.69
CA ASP A 168 7.27 -17.03 -9.58
C ASP A 168 6.16 -16.41 -8.72
N ILE A 169 5.84 -15.12 -8.91
CA ILE A 169 4.83 -14.42 -8.13
C ILE A 169 3.43 -14.80 -8.63
N VAL A 170 2.77 -15.66 -7.87
CA VAL A 170 1.42 -16.19 -8.14
C VAL A 170 0.43 -15.84 -7.03
N PRO A 171 -0.89 -15.86 -7.28
CA PRO A 171 -1.89 -15.52 -6.26
C PRO A 171 -1.93 -16.54 -5.10
N GLY A 172 -2.02 -16.03 -3.86
CA GLY A 172 -2.17 -16.82 -2.63
C GLY A 172 -0.89 -16.97 -1.81
N CYS A 173 -0.97 -17.77 -0.73
CA CYS A 173 0.11 -17.99 0.23
C CYS A 173 1.14 -19.04 -0.24
N THR A 174 1.44 -19.11 -1.55
CA THR A 174 2.41 -20.08 -2.09
C THR A 174 3.86 -19.66 -1.87
N HIS A 175 4.07 -18.44 -1.37
CA HIS A 175 5.37 -17.76 -1.25
C HIS A 175 6.01 -17.88 0.13
N ALA A 176 5.41 -18.66 1.03
CA ALA A 176 5.99 -18.92 2.32
C ALA A 176 7.31 -19.67 2.16
N ALA A 177 8.42 -19.04 2.57
CA ALA A 177 9.66 -19.74 2.82
C ALA A 177 9.34 -20.96 3.69
N SER A 178 9.70 -22.14 3.17
CA SER A 178 9.66 -23.39 3.91
C SER A 178 10.21 -23.19 5.32
N LYS A 179 9.34 -23.28 6.33
CA LYS A 179 9.69 -23.42 7.75
C LYS A 179 10.72 -22.40 8.28
N LEU A 180 10.26 -21.21 8.66
CA LEU A 180 10.96 -20.50 9.74
C LEU A 180 10.76 -21.31 11.05
N PRO A 181 11.83 -21.65 11.78
CA PRO A 181 11.66 -22.34 13.06
C PRO A 181 10.97 -21.38 14.03
N VAL A 182 9.84 -21.83 14.58
CA VAL A 182 9.26 -21.22 15.78
C VAL A 182 10.30 -21.41 16.89
N VAL A 183 11.01 -20.34 17.23
CA VAL A 183 11.78 -20.31 18.47
C VAL A 183 10.77 -20.03 19.56
N ILE A 184 10.45 -21.07 20.33
CA ILE A 184 9.72 -20.99 21.61
C ILE A 184 10.65 -20.42 22.66
#